data_AF-A0A534JB18-F1
#
_entry.id   AF-A0A534JB18-F1
#
_cell.length_a   1.000
_cell.length_b   1.000
_cell.length_c   1.000
_cell.angle_alpha   90.00
_cell.angle_beta   90.00
_cell.angle_gamma   90.00
#
_symmetry.space_group_name_H-M   'P 1'
#
loop_
_entity.id
_entity.type
_entity.pdbx_description
1 polymer ?
#
loop_
_entity_poly.entity_id
_entity_poly.type
_entity_poly.pdbx_seq_one_letter_code
_entity_poly.pdbx_strand_id
1 'polypeptide(L)'
;MRVFYEDGIVVQDGIKEIILDPARPTPGSIVSHGHLDHLTEGGVMTPETLEILKVRKGSSVATPLPYNREREVNGFRVRLRDAGHVFGSAMVRADDLLYTGDMNTEGGVTCGKAVPERCTTLVIEATYGKPYLNFPPKHVVEGDLLNWVEFELAEGPVALGGYDFGKAQELIALVNRLKVEVAVSDRIADIADVYRGAGVKLAYRRISELSESERKDPRVYVLPRGWLKPPLEESVSWLGQVGMRTAYCSGWCTIYDFTRSYGLDAQFPLSDHADFDGLLRFVEACRPKRVYTVFSHPVDLAKEIDRRLRIPAEPLRMKSIGMVRDFEVGYFDGAAYRKRTFGPPHELLALHGSISAGADPPFHLHIAAGNESHGVVGGHLFKATVSTLNEICIARFETLRLGRELSPRSGLRELVLEPAAIDTGPRRSRGRSRT
;
A
#
# COMPACT_ATOMS: atom_id res chain seq x y z
N MET A 1 -0.50 16.84 -17.39
CA MET A 1 -0.80 15.78 -16.40
C MET A 1 -0.18 16.09 -15.04
N ARG A 2 -0.99 16.04 -13.97
CA ARG A 2 -0.60 16.12 -12.56
C ARG A 2 -0.99 14.80 -11.87
N VAL A 3 -0.20 14.36 -10.91
CA VAL A 3 -0.51 13.20 -10.06
C VAL A 3 -0.33 13.61 -8.59
N PHE A 4 -1.32 13.32 -7.76
CA PHE A 4 -1.28 13.61 -6.32
C PHE A 4 -2.14 12.61 -5.54
N TYR A 5 -1.97 12.57 -4.22
CA TYR A 5 -2.76 11.70 -3.36
C TYR A 5 -3.91 12.46 -2.68
N GLU A 6 -5.14 12.04 -2.90
CA GLU A 6 -6.35 12.54 -2.25
C GLU A 6 -7.42 11.43 -2.28
N ASP A 7 -7.64 10.77 -1.13
CA ASP A 7 -8.50 9.58 -1.00
C ASP A 7 -8.21 8.49 -2.06
N GLY A 8 -6.96 8.39 -2.50
CA GLY A 8 -6.53 7.57 -3.64
C GLY A 8 -5.50 8.34 -4.48
N ILE A 9 -5.00 7.74 -5.55
CA ILE A 9 -4.05 8.39 -6.47
C ILE A 9 -4.86 9.10 -7.56
N VAL A 10 -4.91 10.44 -7.49
CA VAL A 10 -5.61 11.27 -8.46
C VAL A 10 -4.68 11.60 -9.62
N VAL A 11 -5.12 11.28 -10.83
CA VAL A 11 -4.47 11.64 -12.09
C VAL A 11 -5.34 12.66 -12.81
N GLN A 12 -4.78 13.84 -13.06
CA GLN A 12 -5.50 14.94 -13.69
C GLN A 12 -4.78 15.43 -14.94
N ASP A 13 -5.49 15.57 -16.05
CA ASP A 13 -4.95 16.11 -17.30
C ASP A 13 -5.95 17.06 -17.98
N GLY A 14 -5.68 18.36 -17.87
CA GLY A 14 -6.64 19.41 -18.24
C GLY A 14 -7.91 19.30 -17.42
N ILE A 15 -9.04 19.03 -18.09
CA ILE A 15 -10.36 18.83 -17.46
C ILE A 15 -10.63 17.37 -17.09
N LYS A 16 -9.78 16.42 -17.51
CA LYS A 16 -9.94 15.00 -17.21
C LYS A 16 -9.41 14.70 -15.82
N GLU A 17 -10.13 13.89 -15.05
CA GLU A 17 -9.69 13.42 -13.73
C GLU A 17 -10.11 11.96 -13.51
N ILE A 18 -9.17 11.13 -13.07
CA ILE A 18 -9.42 9.75 -12.69
C ILE A 18 -8.68 9.42 -11.40
N ILE A 19 -9.32 8.64 -10.53
CA ILE A 19 -8.74 8.18 -9.28
C ILE A 19 -8.40 6.69 -9.37
N LEU A 20 -7.19 6.33 -8.97
CA LEU A 20 -6.67 4.97 -8.91
C LEU A 20 -6.60 4.54 -7.45
N ASP A 21 -7.10 3.34 -7.15
CA ASP A 21 -7.24 2.77 -5.80
C ASP A 21 -7.82 3.76 -4.79
N PRO A 22 -9.10 4.15 -4.97
CA PRO A 22 -9.71 5.09 -4.07
C PRO A 22 -9.93 4.45 -2.69
N ALA A 23 -9.80 5.25 -1.64
CA ALA A 23 -10.02 4.87 -0.25
C ALA A 23 -11.50 4.64 0.09
N ARG A 24 -12.41 5.09 -0.78
CA ARG A 24 -13.87 4.99 -0.62
C ARG A 24 -14.55 4.74 -1.96
N PRO A 25 -15.78 4.17 -1.96
CA PRO A 25 -16.53 3.93 -3.20
C PRO A 25 -16.63 5.20 -4.04
N THR A 26 -16.01 5.17 -5.21
CA THR A 26 -15.92 6.33 -6.12
C THR A 26 -16.22 5.87 -7.53
N PRO A 27 -17.42 6.16 -8.08
CA PRO A 27 -17.77 5.80 -9.45
C PRO A 27 -16.77 6.36 -10.47
N GLY A 28 -16.40 5.56 -11.46
CA GLY A 28 -15.41 5.96 -12.48
C GLY A 28 -13.95 5.94 -11.99
N SER A 29 -13.69 5.41 -10.80
CA SER A 29 -12.34 5.05 -10.34
C SER A 29 -11.83 3.77 -10.98
N ILE A 30 -10.54 3.49 -10.83
CA ILE A 30 -9.92 2.20 -11.16
C ILE A 30 -9.43 1.54 -9.87
N VAL A 31 -9.72 0.25 -9.69
CA VAL A 31 -9.20 -0.58 -8.60
C VAL A 31 -8.23 -1.59 -9.19
N SER A 32 -6.99 -1.58 -8.69
CA SER A 32 -5.89 -2.39 -9.20
C SER A 32 -6.02 -3.86 -8.81
N HIS A 33 -6.44 -4.17 -7.58
CA HIS A 33 -6.53 -5.55 -7.09
C HIS A 33 -7.38 -5.71 -5.82
N GLY A 34 -7.50 -6.96 -5.37
CA GLY A 34 -8.43 -7.39 -4.30
C GLY A 34 -7.93 -7.32 -2.85
N HIS A 35 -6.78 -6.73 -2.54
CA HIS A 35 -6.40 -6.49 -1.14
C HIS A 35 -7.19 -5.32 -0.55
N LEU A 36 -7.46 -5.37 0.76
CA LEU A 36 -8.46 -4.50 1.40
C LEU A 36 -8.06 -3.03 1.48
N ASP A 37 -6.77 -2.73 1.37
CA ASP A 37 -6.16 -1.42 1.29
C ASP A 37 -6.29 -0.77 -0.10
N HIS A 38 -6.74 -1.52 -1.11
CA HIS A 38 -7.03 -1.02 -2.46
C HIS A 38 -8.50 -1.24 -2.86
N LEU A 39 -9.12 -2.29 -2.32
CA LEU A 39 -10.39 -2.82 -2.79
C LEU A 39 -11.59 -2.00 -2.29
N THR A 40 -12.23 -1.33 -3.24
CA THR A 40 -13.52 -0.63 -3.08
C THR A 40 -14.52 -1.04 -4.15
N GLU A 41 -15.80 -0.80 -3.88
CA GLU A 41 -16.87 -0.96 -4.86
C GLU A 41 -17.04 0.29 -5.74
N GLY A 42 -17.74 0.13 -6.87
CA GLY A 42 -18.08 1.20 -7.82
C GLY A 42 -17.01 1.51 -8.87
N GLY A 43 -15.80 0.97 -8.71
CA GLY A 43 -14.69 1.15 -9.64
C GLY A 43 -14.68 0.21 -10.83
N VAL A 44 -13.81 0.50 -11.79
CA VAL A 44 -13.41 -0.41 -12.88
C VAL A 44 -12.29 -1.32 -12.36
N MET A 45 -12.42 -2.62 -12.58
CA MET A 45 -11.45 -3.63 -12.09
C MET A 45 -11.45 -4.85 -13.02
N THR A 46 -10.50 -5.77 -12.83
CA THR A 46 -10.52 -7.04 -13.58
C THR A 46 -11.73 -7.90 -13.16
N PRO A 47 -12.25 -8.77 -14.06
CA PRO A 47 -13.28 -9.75 -13.69
C PRO A 47 -12.90 -10.59 -12.47
N GLU A 48 -11.63 -10.96 -12.37
CA GLU A 48 -11.05 -11.71 -11.26
C GLU A 48 -11.11 -10.91 -9.95
N THR A 49 -10.73 -9.63 -9.97
CA THR A 49 -10.83 -8.75 -8.79
C THR A 49 -12.29 -8.54 -8.37
N LEU A 50 -13.24 -8.53 -9.31
CA LEU A 50 -14.66 -8.46 -9.01
C LEU A 50 -15.15 -9.72 -8.26
N GLU A 51 -14.70 -10.92 -8.62
CA GLU A 51 -15.05 -12.12 -7.85
C GLU A 51 -14.46 -12.07 -6.43
N ILE A 52 -13.26 -11.51 -6.28
CA ILE A 52 -12.66 -11.26 -4.96
C ILE A 52 -13.45 -10.20 -4.17
N LEU A 53 -13.97 -9.15 -4.81
CA LEU A 53 -14.85 -8.16 -4.19
C LEU A 53 -16.09 -8.80 -3.58
N LYS A 54 -16.73 -9.73 -4.32
CA LYS A 54 -17.93 -10.44 -3.84
C LYS A 54 -17.65 -11.22 -2.57
N VAL A 55 -16.55 -11.98 -2.53
CA VAL A 55 -16.21 -12.81 -1.36
C VAL A 55 -15.74 -11.95 -0.18
N ARG A 56 -14.91 -10.93 -0.41
CA ARG A 56 -14.27 -10.16 0.67
C ARG A 56 -15.12 -9.01 1.22
N LYS A 57 -16.00 -8.42 0.40
CA LYS A 57 -16.82 -7.26 0.76
C LYS A 57 -18.32 -7.51 0.63
N GLY A 58 -18.74 -8.64 0.08
CA GLY A 58 -20.16 -8.92 -0.17
C GLY A 58 -20.79 -8.04 -1.26
N SER A 59 -19.96 -7.33 -2.04
CA SER A 59 -20.43 -6.39 -3.07
C SER A 59 -20.14 -6.92 -4.47
N SER A 60 -21.07 -6.66 -5.39
CA SER A 60 -20.92 -6.91 -6.83
C SER A 60 -20.96 -5.63 -7.65
N VAL A 61 -20.95 -4.47 -6.98
CA VAL A 61 -21.01 -3.16 -7.62
C VAL A 61 -19.62 -2.83 -8.17
N ALA A 62 -19.38 -3.14 -9.44
CA ALA A 62 -18.14 -2.80 -10.15
C ALA A 62 -18.36 -2.84 -11.65
N THR A 63 -17.42 -2.27 -12.40
CA THR A 63 -17.34 -2.43 -13.86
C THR A 63 -16.18 -3.35 -14.23
N PRO A 64 -16.43 -4.59 -14.67
CA PRO A 64 -15.34 -5.48 -15.07
C PRO A 64 -14.71 -5.01 -16.39
N LEU A 65 -13.38 -5.03 -16.44
CA LEU A 65 -12.56 -4.76 -17.63
C LEU A 65 -11.50 -5.87 -17.76
N PRO A 66 -11.65 -6.82 -18.69
CA PRO A 66 -10.65 -7.85 -18.92
C PRO A 66 -9.29 -7.25 -19.31
N TYR A 67 -8.21 -7.94 -18.98
CA TYR A 67 -6.87 -7.54 -19.41
C TYR A 67 -6.82 -7.27 -20.91
N ASN A 68 -5.98 -6.29 -21.29
CA ASN A 68 -5.70 -5.91 -22.66
C ASN A 68 -6.88 -5.29 -23.43
N ARG A 69 -8.05 -5.14 -22.82
CA ARG A 69 -9.18 -4.39 -23.37
C ARG A 69 -9.09 -2.92 -22.99
N GLU A 70 -9.49 -2.05 -23.91
CA GLU A 70 -9.54 -0.60 -23.68
C GLU A 70 -10.96 -0.17 -23.30
N ARG A 71 -11.05 0.84 -22.44
CA ARG A 71 -12.29 1.51 -22.07
C ARG A 71 -12.03 2.99 -21.82
N GLU A 72 -12.96 3.85 -22.22
CA GLU A 72 -12.93 5.25 -21.80
C GLU A 72 -13.50 5.40 -20.39
N VAL A 73 -12.76 6.07 -19.50
CA VAL A 73 -13.16 6.37 -18.12
C VAL A 73 -12.76 7.80 -17.81
N ASN A 74 -13.74 8.66 -17.52
CA ASN A 74 -13.54 10.09 -17.26
C ASN A 74 -12.65 10.80 -18.32
N GLY A 75 -12.82 10.42 -19.59
CA GLY A 75 -12.04 10.94 -20.72
C GLY A 75 -10.65 10.34 -20.89
N PHE A 76 -10.17 9.45 -20.00
CA PHE A 76 -8.93 8.69 -20.19
C PHE A 76 -9.21 7.39 -20.93
N ARG A 77 -8.32 6.99 -21.84
CA ARG A 77 -8.30 5.64 -22.39
C ARG A 77 -7.56 4.72 -21.43
N VAL A 78 -8.32 3.87 -20.75
CA VAL A 78 -7.85 2.95 -19.72
C VAL A 78 -7.68 1.54 -20.28
N ARG A 79 -6.59 0.87 -19.91
CA ARG A 79 -6.35 -0.55 -20.18
C ARG A 79 -5.67 -1.20 -18.97
N LEU A 80 -6.13 -2.38 -18.60
CA LEU A 80 -5.54 -3.18 -17.52
C LEU A 80 -4.54 -4.19 -18.08
N ARG A 81 -3.41 -4.36 -17.40
CA ARG A 81 -2.38 -5.39 -17.66
C ARG A 81 -2.11 -6.17 -16.40
N ASP A 82 -1.70 -7.41 -16.52
CA ASP A 82 -1.36 -8.23 -15.35
C ASP A 82 -0.21 -7.59 -14.54
N ALA A 83 -0.40 -7.44 -13.23
CA ALA A 83 0.63 -6.93 -12.32
C ALA A 83 1.48 -8.05 -11.69
N GLY A 84 1.09 -9.31 -11.85
CA GLY A 84 1.78 -10.46 -11.28
C GLY A 84 1.81 -10.52 -9.76
N HIS A 85 1.07 -9.66 -9.07
CA HIS A 85 1.05 -9.58 -7.62
C HIS A 85 0.14 -10.66 -7.02
N VAL A 86 -1.15 -10.60 -7.32
CA VAL A 86 -2.16 -11.60 -6.92
C VAL A 86 -3.15 -11.87 -8.06
N PHE A 87 -4.01 -12.87 -7.89
CA PHE A 87 -5.07 -13.18 -8.86
C PHE A 87 -5.93 -11.95 -9.17
N GLY A 88 -6.01 -11.60 -10.44
CA GLY A 88 -6.72 -10.42 -10.92
C GLY A 88 -6.00 -9.08 -10.74
N SER A 89 -4.82 -9.05 -10.12
CA SER A 89 -4.07 -7.80 -9.94
C SER A 89 -3.69 -7.16 -11.28
N ALA A 90 -3.81 -5.83 -11.35
CA ALA A 90 -3.64 -5.10 -12.59
C ALA A 90 -2.80 -3.85 -12.46
N MET A 91 -1.82 -3.72 -13.36
CA MET A 91 -1.28 -2.42 -13.74
C MET A 91 -2.32 -1.68 -14.59
N VAL A 92 -2.41 -0.37 -14.39
CA VAL A 92 -3.37 0.50 -15.04
C VAL A 92 -2.64 1.42 -16.02
N ARG A 93 -2.90 1.22 -17.31
CA ARG A 93 -2.52 2.19 -18.35
C ARG A 93 -3.66 3.21 -18.49
N ALA A 94 -3.38 4.49 -18.32
CA ALA A 94 -4.34 5.57 -18.53
C ALA A 94 -3.70 6.65 -19.43
N ASP A 95 -4.12 6.69 -20.70
CA ASP A 95 -3.44 7.46 -21.76
C ASP A 95 -1.92 7.21 -21.73
N ASP A 96 -1.10 8.21 -21.35
CA ASP A 96 0.35 8.12 -21.28
C ASP A 96 0.94 7.82 -19.89
N LEU A 97 0.09 7.60 -18.89
CA LEU A 97 0.46 7.13 -17.56
C LEU A 97 0.43 5.60 -17.47
N LEU A 98 1.37 5.03 -16.72
CA LEU A 98 1.31 3.65 -16.23
C LEU A 98 1.34 3.69 -14.70
N TYR A 99 0.33 3.10 -14.05
CA TYR A 99 0.30 2.87 -12.62
C TYR A 99 0.45 1.38 -12.37
N THR A 100 1.36 0.97 -11.49
CA THR A 100 1.66 -0.45 -11.30
C THR A 100 0.65 -1.17 -10.40
N GLY A 101 -0.05 -0.45 -9.52
CA GLY A 101 -0.58 -1.09 -8.32
C GLY A 101 0.56 -1.74 -7.53
N ASP A 102 0.23 -2.74 -6.73
CA ASP A 102 1.22 -3.70 -6.25
C ASP A 102 1.61 -4.63 -7.40
N MET A 103 2.90 -4.91 -7.55
CA MET A 103 3.42 -5.62 -8.72
C MET A 103 4.55 -6.59 -8.38
N ASN A 104 4.66 -7.64 -9.19
CA ASN A 104 5.79 -8.57 -9.15
C ASN A 104 6.21 -8.98 -10.55
N THR A 105 7.48 -8.76 -10.87
CA THR A 105 8.07 -9.09 -12.18
C THR A 105 8.41 -10.58 -12.31
N GLU A 106 8.62 -11.30 -11.22
CA GLU A 106 8.81 -12.76 -11.24
C GLU A 106 7.48 -13.50 -11.35
N GLY A 107 6.40 -12.91 -10.84
CA GLY A 107 5.06 -13.47 -10.76
C GLY A 107 4.89 -14.50 -9.65
N GLY A 108 3.85 -15.31 -9.78
CA GLY A 108 3.57 -16.42 -8.87
C GLY A 108 2.97 -17.61 -9.58
N VAL A 109 2.78 -18.71 -8.85
CA VAL A 109 2.19 -19.94 -9.41
C VAL A 109 0.69 -19.76 -9.74
N THR A 110 0.05 -18.75 -9.14
CA THR A 110 -1.39 -18.52 -9.21
C THR A 110 -1.78 -17.18 -9.86
N CYS A 111 -0.81 -16.45 -10.41
CA CYS A 111 -1.00 -15.17 -11.11
C CYS A 111 0.04 -15.03 -12.24
N GLY A 112 -0.10 -14.00 -13.10
CA GLY A 112 0.87 -13.75 -14.16
C GLY A 112 2.09 -12.97 -13.66
N LYS A 113 2.61 -12.06 -14.49
CA LYS A 113 3.81 -11.27 -14.23
C LYS A 113 3.60 -9.81 -14.66
N ALA A 114 4.13 -8.86 -13.89
CA ALA A 114 4.27 -7.50 -14.35
C ALA A 114 5.30 -7.41 -15.48
N VAL A 115 4.85 -7.03 -16.67
CA VAL A 115 5.72 -6.77 -17.83
C VAL A 115 5.81 -5.27 -18.07
N PRO A 116 7.01 -4.65 -18.04
CA PRO A 116 7.15 -3.22 -18.20
C PRO A 116 6.65 -2.73 -19.56
N GLU A 117 5.92 -1.61 -19.56
CA GLU A 117 5.48 -0.92 -20.77
C GLU A 117 6.09 0.49 -20.82
N ARG A 118 6.42 0.97 -22.04
CA ARG A 118 6.88 2.35 -22.18
C ARG A 118 5.77 3.33 -21.81
N CYS A 119 6.11 4.32 -20.99
CA CYS A 119 5.19 5.37 -20.57
C CYS A 119 5.90 6.72 -20.43
N THR A 120 5.13 7.81 -20.35
CA THR A 120 5.70 9.14 -20.06
C THR A 120 5.76 9.39 -18.56
N THR A 121 4.70 9.01 -17.85
CA THR A 121 4.57 9.11 -16.38
C THR A 121 4.39 7.71 -15.80
N LEU A 122 5.24 7.34 -14.86
CA LEU A 122 5.13 6.08 -14.12
C LEU A 122 4.70 6.38 -12.68
N VAL A 123 3.68 5.70 -12.19
CA VAL A 123 3.35 5.63 -10.76
C VAL A 123 3.66 4.21 -10.31
N ILE A 124 4.65 4.02 -9.45
CA ILE A 124 5.17 2.71 -9.05
C ILE A 124 5.08 2.49 -7.55
N GLU A 125 4.73 1.28 -7.13
CA GLU A 125 4.80 0.88 -5.72
C GLU A 125 6.23 0.91 -5.18
N ALA A 126 6.35 1.02 -3.86
CA ALA A 126 7.62 1.03 -3.15
C ALA A 126 7.56 0.18 -1.89
N THR A 127 6.84 -0.95 -1.90
CA THR A 127 6.77 -1.85 -0.73
C THR A 127 8.18 -2.25 -0.28
N TYR A 128 9.02 -2.62 -1.24
CA TYR A 128 10.44 -2.93 -1.03
C TYR A 128 11.37 -1.86 -1.61
N GLY A 129 11.00 -0.59 -1.48
CA GLY A 129 11.71 0.55 -2.07
C GLY A 129 13.08 0.91 -1.47
N LYS A 130 13.61 0.13 -0.52
CA LYS A 130 14.92 0.40 0.12
C LYS A 130 16.02 -0.49 -0.46
N PRO A 131 17.26 0.02 -0.68
CA PRO A 131 18.35 -0.73 -1.31
C PRO A 131 18.73 -2.09 -0.72
N TYR A 132 18.40 -2.36 0.54
CA TYR A 132 18.71 -3.61 1.22
C TYR A 132 17.54 -4.61 1.19
N LEU A 133 16.38 -4.24 0.63
CA LEU A 133 15.20 -5.09 0.51
C LEU A 133 15.23 -5.87 -0.82
N ASN A 134 16.18 -6.79 -0.94
CA ASN A 134 16.31 -7.71 -2.07
C ASN A 134 16.05 -9.14 -1.62
N PHE A 135 15.39 -9.93 -2.47
CA PHE A 135 15.06 -11.32 -2.14
C PHE A 135 16.06 -12.28 -2.81
N PRO A 136 16.27 -13.48 -2.23
CA PRO A 136 16.79 -14.60 -3.00
C PRO A 136 15.87 -14.86 -4.21
N PRO A 137 16.38 -15.43 -5.31
CA PRO A 137 15.54 -15.77 -6.46
C PRO A 137 14.32 -16.59 -6.05
N LYS A 138 13.12 -16.23 -6.50
CA LYS A 138 11.87 -16.81 -5.99
C LYS A 138 11.84 -18.34 -6.06
N HIS A 139 12.32 -18.91 -7.17
CA HIS A 139 12.39 -20.37 -7.37
C HIS A 139 13.29 -21.10 -6.36
N VAL A 140 14.32 -20.44 -5.81
CA VAL A 140 15.16 -21.02 -4.75
C VAL A 140 14.36 -21.08 -3.45
N VAL A 141 13.68 -20.00 -3.09
CA VAL A 141 12.81 -19.95 -1.90
C VAL A 141 11.67 -20.96 -1.99
N GLU A 142 11.06 -21.12 -3.16
CA GLU A 142 10.04 -22.16 -3.42
C GLU A 142 10.62 -23.57 -3.22
N GLY A 143 11.82 -23.83 -3.72
CA GLY A 143 12.50 -25.12 -3.54
C GLY A 143 12.82 -25.41 -2.07
N ASP A 144 13.38 -24.44 -1.36
CA ASP A 144 13.70 -24.56 0.07
C ASP A 144 12.45 -24.81 0.92
N LEU A 145 11.35 -24.11 0.62
CA LEU A 145 10.06 -24.34 1.28
C LEU A 145 9.56 -25.76 1.05
N LEU A 146 9.55 -26.24 -0.20
CA LEU A 146 9.04 -27.58 -0.51
C LEU A 146 9.90 -28.68 0.10
N ASN A 147 11.22 -28.53 0.09
CA ASN A 147 12.15 -29.47 0.73
C ASN A 147 11.94 -29.53 2.24
N TRP A 148 11.77 -28.37 2.88
CA TRP A 148 11.49 -28.31 4.32
C TRP A 148 10.15 -28.95 4.67
N VAL A 149 9.08 -28.66 3.89
CA VAL A 149 7.77 -29.29 4.07
C VAL A 149 7.87 -30.81 3.93
N GLU A 150 8.54 -31.31 2.89
CA GLU A 150 8.69 -32.76 2.67
C GLU A 150 9.45 -33.44 3.83
N PHE A 151 10.48 -32.79 4.37
CA PHE A 151 11.25 -33.31 5.49
C PHE A 151 10.43 -33.36 6.79
N GLU A 152 9.78 -32.25 7.16
CA GLU A 152 9.03 -32.19 8.43
C GLU A 152 7.78 -33.06 8.41
N LEU A 153 7.18 -33.29 7.24
CA LEU A 153 6.03 -34.19 7.08
C LEU A 153 6.32 -35.65 7.46
N ALA A 154 7.60 -36.05 7.52
CA ALA A 154 7.99 -37.38 8.00
C ALA A 154 7.72 -37.57 9.50
N GLU A 155 7.72 -36.49 10.28
CA GLU A 155 7.58 -36.51 11.74
C GLU A 155 6.17 -36.09 12.19
N GLY A 156 5.41 -35.40 11.35
CA GLY A 156 4.05 -34.98 11.67
C GLY A 156 3.49 -33.92 10.71
N PRO A 157 2.30 -33.37 10.99
CA PRO A 157 1.72 -32.32 10.15
C PRO A 157 2.55 -31.02 10.18
N VAL A 158 2.45 -30.27 9.09
CA VAL A 158 3.13 -28.98 8.92
C VAL A 158 2.09 -27.88 8.76
N ALA A 159 2.34 -26.70 9.32
CA ALA A 159 1.52 -25.51 9.13
C ALA A 159 2.32 -24.35 8.52
N LEU A 160 1.79 -23.80 7.44
CA LEU A 160 2.33 -22.66 6.71
C LEU A 160 1.42 -21.45 6.90
N GLY A 161 1.96 -20.37 7.45
CA GLY A 161 1.24 -19.12 7.68
C GLY A 161 1.53 -18.10 6.60
N GLY A 162 0.47 -17.42 6.15
CA GLY A 162 0.58 -16.36 5.15
C GLY A 162 -0.62 -15.43 5.13
N TYR A 163 -0.65 -14.52 4.15
CA TYR A 163 -1.81 -13.68 3.88
C TYR A 163 -2.95 -14.51 3.28
N ASP A 164 -4.19 -14.25 3.72
CA ASP A 164 -5.38 -15.00 3.30
C ASP A 164 -5.67 -14.95 1.79
N PHE A 165 -5.25 -13.87 1.12
CA PHE A 165 -5.39 -13.65 -0.32
C PHE A 165 -4.02 -13.44 -0.97
N GLY A 166 -3.76 -14.16 -2.06
CA GLY A 166 -2.50 -14.20 -2.78
C GLY A 166 -1.61 -15.32 -2.23
N LYS A 167 -0.93 -15.04 -1.11
CA LYS A 167 0.07 -15.94 -0.53
C LYS A 167 -0.47 -17.30 -0.14
N ALA A 168 -1.64 -17.38 0.51
CA ALA A 168 -2.24 -18.67 0.86
C ALA A 168 -2.54 -19.54 -0.37
N GLN A 169 -3.07 -18.95 -1.45
CA GLN A 169 -3.37 -19.69 -2.67
C GLN A 169 -2.09 -20.14 -3.40
N GLU A 170 -1.03 -19.31 -3.38
CA GLU A 170 0.29 -19.72 -3.89
C GLU A 170 0.87 -20.89 -3.08
N LEU A 171 0.76 -20.88 -1.74
CA LEU A 171 1.21 -21.98 -0.89
C LEU A 171 0.45 -23.28 -1.18
N ILE A 172 -0.88 -23.22 -1.36
CA ILE A 172 -1.67 -24.40 -1.76
C ILE A 172 -1.14 -24.96 -3.09
N ALA A 173 -0.96 -24.11 -4.10
CA ALA A 173 -0.50 -24.53 -5.43
C ALA A 173 0.93 -25.12 -5.40
N LEU A 174 1.82 -24.55 -4.59
CA LEU A 174 3.18 -25.05 -4.40
C LEU A 174 3.16 -26.43 -3.74
N VAL A 175 2.47 -26.57 -2.61
CA VAL A 175 2.43 -27.82 -1.83
C VAL A 175 1.71 -28.93 -2.58
N ASN A 176 0.71 -28.62 -3.42
CA ASN A 176 0.07 -29.62 -4.29
C ASN A 176 1.07 -30.34 -5.21
N ARG A 177 2.25 -29.78 -5.49
CA ARG A 177 3.32 -30.45 -6.25
C ARG A 177 3.89 -31.66 -5.50
N LEU A 178 3.85 -31.66 -4.17
CA LEU A 178 4.26 -32.78 -3.32
C LEU A 178 3.23 -33.92 -3.28
N LYS A 179 2.02 -33.71 -3.84
CA LYS A 179 0.90 -34.67 -3.81
C LYS A 179 0.47 -35.07 -2.40
N VAL A 180 0.69 -34.20 -1.43
CA VAL A 180 0.21 -34.34 -0.06
C VAL A 180 -1.11 -33.59 0.10
N GLU A 181 -1.96 -34.04 1.04
CA GLU A 181 -3.21 -33.36 1.30
C GLU A 181 -2.96 -31.99 1.94
N VAL A 182 -3.67 -30.98 1.46
CA VAL A 182 -3.63 -29.62 2.01
C VAL A 182 -4.95 -29.32 2.68
N ALA A 183 -4.92 -28.82 3.91
CA ALA A 183 -6.09 -28.34 4.64
C ALA A 183 -5.97 -26.83 4.89
N VAL A 184 -7.06 -26.08 4.72
CA VAL A 184 -7.02 -24.62 4.85
C VAL A 184 -8.17 -24.10 5.71
N SER A 185 -8.00 -22.92 6.29
CA SER A 185 -9.10 -22.25 6.99
C SER A 185 -10.25 -21.92 6.04
N ASP A 186 -11.48 -21.82 6.56
CA ASP A 186 -12.65 -21.54 5.72
C ASP A 186 -12.52 -20.25 4.92
N ARG A 187 -11.91 -19.21 5.52
CA ARG A 187 -11.66 -17.94 4.84
C ARG A 187 -10.69 -18.09 3.66
N ILE A 188 -9.65 -18.90 3.80
CA ILE A 188 -8.71 -19.18 2.71
C ILE A 188 -9.40 -20.03 1.63
N ALA A 189 -10.23 -20.99 2.04
CA ALA A 189 -11.01 -21.81 1.11
C ALA A 189 -12.02 -20.98 0.31
N ASP A 190 -12.75 -20.04 0.91
CA ASP A 190 -13.70 -19.18 0.20
C ASP A 190 -13.02 -18.39 -0.92
N ILE A 191 -11.79 -17.94 -0.68
CA ILE A 191 -10.98 -17.24 -1.68
C ILE A 191 -10.42 -18.24 -2.70
N ALA A 192 -9.93 -19.40 -2.27
CA ALA A 192 -9.39 -20.41 -3.17
C ALA A 192 -10.48 -21.01 -4.10
N ASP A 193 -11.74 -21.05 -3.68
CA ASP A 193 -12.86 -21.46 -4.52
C ASP A 193 -13.09 -20.46 -5.67
N VAL A 194 -12.83 -19.16 -5.48
CA VAL A 194 -12.83 -18.18 -6.58
C VAL A 194 -11.76 -18.50 -7.61
N TYR A 195 -10.55 -18.84 -7.16
CA TYR A 195 -9.45 -19.24 -8.04
C TYR A 195 -9.82 -20.52 -8.83
N ARG A 196 -10.43 -21.51 -8.17
CA ARG A 196 -10.93 -22.74 -8.81
C ARG A 196 -12.01 -22.45 -9.84
N GLY A 197 -12.95 -21.55 -9.53
CA GLY A 197 -13.99 -21.10 -10.46
C GLY A 197 -13.43 -20.46 -11.73
N ALA A 198 -12.26 -19.84 -11.64
CA ALA A 198 -11.52 -19.28 -12.78
C ALA A 198 -10.56 -20.25 -13.46
N GLY A 199 -10.54 -21.52 -13.05
CA GLY A 199 -9.74 -22.58 -13.67
C GLY A 199 -8.33 -22.78 -13.07
N VAL A 200 -7.97 -22.08 -11.99
CA VAL A 200 -6.71 -22.34 -11.27
C VAL A 200 -6.83 -23.64 -10.49
N LYS A 201 -5.89 -24.56 -10.71
CA LYS A 201 -5.90 -25.88 -10.06
C LYS A 201 -5.38 -25.78 -8.64
N LEU A 202 -6.30 -25.71 -7.67
CA LEU A 202 -6.01 -25.77 -6.24
C LEU A 202 -6.74 -26.97 -5.63
N ALA A 203 -5.99 -27.90 -5.03
CA ALA A 203 -6.52 -29.05 -4.30
C ALA A 203 -6.32 -28.84 -2.80
N TYR A 204 -7.43 -28.78 -2.06
CA TYR A 204 -7.44 -28.63 -0.61
C TYR A 204 -8.73 -29.18 0.00
N ARG A 205 -8.75 -29.36 1.32
CA ARG A 205 -9.93 -29.55 2.16
C ARG A 205 -10.12 -28.38 3.11
N ARG A 206 -11.35 -28.10 3.51
CA ARG A 206 -11.61 -27.11 4.58
C ARG A 206 -11.33 -27.76 5.92
N ILE A 207 -10.67 -27.05 6.82
CA ILE A 207 -10.42 -27.53 8.19
C ILE A 207 -11.73 -27.84 8.93
N SER A 208 -12.79 -27.09 8.64
CA SER A 208 -14.13 -27.31 9.22
C SER A 208 -14.77 -28.64 8.81
N GLU A 209 -14.34 -29.23 7.69
CA GLU A 209 -14.80 -30.53 7.17
C GLU A 209 -13.99 -31.71 7.74
N LEU A 210 -12.95 -31.44 8.53
CA LEU A 210 -12.11 -32.46 9.14
C LEU A 210 -12.66 -32.87 10.50
N SER A 211 -12.80 -34.18 10.71
CA SER A 211 -13.01 -34.77 12.03
C SER A 211 -11.81 -34.55 12.95
N GLU A 212 -11.99 -34.73 14.27
CA GLU A 212 -10.90 -34.54 15.23
C GLU A 212 -9.70 -35.47 15.01
N SER A 213 -9.95 -36.71 14.58
CA SER A 213 -8.88 -37.66 14.24
C SER A 213 -8.13 -37.22 12.99
N GLU A 214 -8.85 -36.77 11.95
CA GLU A 214 -8.22 -36.29 10.71
C GLU A 214 -7.33 -35.07 10.94
N ARG A 215 -7.68 -34.20 11.90
CA ARG A 215 -6.86 -33.04 12.26
C ARG A 215 -5.45 -33.39 12.75
N LYS A 216 -5.20 -34.65 13.11
CA LYS A 216 -3.91 -35.15 13.58
C LYS A 216 -3.11 -35.89 12.50
N ASP A 217 -3.70 -36.18 11.35
CA ASP A 217 -3.01 -36.87 10.26
C ASP A 217 -1.88 -36.01 9.67
N PRO A 218 -0.78 -36.63 9.18
CA PRO A 218 0.30 -35.91 8.50
C PRO A 218 -0.23 -35.27 7.20
N ARG A 219 -0.39 -33.95 7.24
CA ARG A 219 -0.87 -33.10 6.14
C ARG A 219 -0.29 -31.70 6.27
N VAL A 220 -0.47 -30.88 5.24
CA VAL A 220 -0.06 -29.48 5.28
C VAL A 220 -1.27 -28.59 5.54
N TYR A 221 -1.19 -27.78 6.58
CA TYR A 221 -2.16 -26.73 6.91
C TYR A 221 -1.70 -25.40 6.33
N VAL A 222 -2.52 -24.72 5.53
CA VAL A 222 -2.28 -23.32 5.13
C VAL A 222 -3.22 -22.42 5.92
N LEU A 223 -2.63 -21.57 6.76
CA LEU A 223 -3.34 -20.84 7.80
C LEU A 223 -3.16 -19.31 7.68
N PRO A 224 -4.14 -18.52 8.17
CA PRO A 224 -3.96 -17.09 8.32
C PRO A 224 -2.75 -16.77 9.19
N ARG A 225 -1.97 -15.75 8.82
CA ARG A 225 -0.76 -15.35 9.56
C ARG A 225 -0.96 -15.15 11.07
N GLY A 226 -2.13 -14.65 11.47
CA GLY A 226 -2.44 -14.39 12.87
C GLY A 226 -2.61 -15.66 13.71
N TRP A 227 -2.95 -16.79 13.06
CA TRP A 227 -3.19 -18.06 13.74
C TRP A 227 -1.89 -18.81 14.08
N LEU A 228 -0.74 -18.34 13.60
CA LEU A 228 0.56 -18.86 14.02
C LEU A 228 1.21 -18.03 15.12
N LYS A 229 0.58 -16.93 15.55
CA LYS A 229 1.14 -16.04 16.56
C LYS A 229 0.59 -16.40 17.96
N PRO A 230 1.43 -16.83 18.92
CA PRO A 230 0.99 -17.08 20.29
C PRO A 230 0.60 -15.78 21.03
N PRO A 231 -0.29 -15.86 22.05
CA PRO A 231 -1.11 -17.03 22.39
C PRO A 231 -2.22 -17.27 21.35
N LEU A 232 -2.48 -18.55 21.05
CA LEU A 232 -3.52 -18.93 20.11
C LEU A 232 -4.91 -18.64 20.68
N GLU A 233 -5.82 -18.15 19.85
CA GLU A 233 -7.24 -18.01 20.22
C GLU A 233 -7.86 -19.38 20.53
N GLU A 234 -8.87 -19.42 21.39
CA GLU A 234 -9.52 -20.66 21.83
C GLU A 234 -10.01 -21.53 20.66
N SER A 235 -10.59 -20.90 19.63
CA SER A 235 -11.12 -21.53 18.41
C SER A 235 -10.05 -22.31 17.61
N VAL A 236 -8.78 -21.97 17.80
CA VAL A 236 -7.63 -22.58 17.09
C VAL A 236 -6.58 -23.15 18.04
N SER A 237 -6.89 -23.23 19.34
CA SER A 237 -6.00 -23.76 20.38
C SER A 237 -5.57 -25.21 20.13
N TRP A 238 -6.42 -25.99 19.46
CA TRP A 238 -6.13 -27.37 19.04
C TRP A 238 -4.91 -27.46 18.13
N LEU A 239 -4.57 -26.41 17.37
CA LEU A 239 -3.36 -26.39 16.53
C LEU A 239 -2.10 -26.60 17.37
N GLY A 240 -2.05 -26.00 18.56
CA GLY A 240 -0.92 -26.16 19.49
C GLY A 240 -0.82 -27.56 20.11
N GLN A 241 -1.91 -28.33 20.11
CA GLN A 241 -1.95 -29.69 20.66
C GLN A 241 -1.52 -30.77 19.64
N VAL A 242 -1.55 -30.45 18.35
CA VAL A 242 -1.23 -31.38 17.26
C VAL A 242 0.29 -31.57 17.10
N GLY A 243 1.11 -30.72 17.72
CA GLY A 243 2.58 -30.83 17.65
C GLY A 243 3.13 -30.55 16.25
N MET A 244 2.43 -29.74 15.46
CA MET A 244 2.80 -29.41 14.09
C MET A 244 4.04 -28.54 14.01
N ARG A 245 4.84 -28.75 12.97
CA ARG A 245 5.93 -27.83 12.59
C ARG A 245 5.37 -26.62 11.88
N THR A 246 5.85 -25.43 12.21
CA THR A 246 5.25 -24.17 11.78
C THR A 246 6.24 -23.32 11.01
N ALA A 247 5.78 -22.73 9.90
CA ALA A 247 6.57 -21.78 9.14
C ALA A 247 5.78 -20.55 8.67
N TYR A 248 6.46 -19.41 8.58
CA TYR A 248 5.87 -18.18 8.04
C TYR A 248 6.43 -17.82 6.66
N CYS A 249 5.53 -17.54 5.71
CA CYS A 249 5.89 -17.23 4.33
C CYS A 249 5.49 -15.80 3.97
N SER A 250 6.49 -14.92 3.79
CA SER A 250 6.29 -13.52 3.42
C SER A 250 7.61 -12.91 2.96
N GLY A 251 7.61 -11.96 2.03
CA GLY A 251 8.83 -11.20 1.68
C GLY A 251 9.47 -10.51 2.89
N TRP A 252 8.65 -10.16 3.89
CA TRP A 252 9.11 -9.60 5.17
C TRP A 252 10.03 -10.53 5.98
N CYS A 253 10.01 -11.84 5.73
CA CYS A 253 10.94 -12.79 6.34
C CYS A 253 12.40 -12.55 5.92
N THR A 254 12.66 -11.67 4.95
CA THR A 254 14.03 -11.26 4.59
C THR A 254 14.66 -10.29 5.60
N ILE A 255 13.86 -9.58 6.40
CA ILE A 255 14.35 -8.60 7.38
C ILE A 255 13.86 -8.83 8.80
N TYR A 256 12.72 -9.50 8.97
CA TYR A 256 12.16 -9.79 10.28
C TYR A 256 12.32 -11.26 10.62
N ASP A 257 12.69 -11.51 11.88
CA ASP A 257 12.84 -12.83 12.45
C ASP A 257 11.51 -13.25 13.13
N PHE A 258 10.64 -13.88 12.34
CA PHE A 258 9.37 -14.45 12.75
C PHE A 258 9.53 -15.79 13.48
N THR A 259 10.59 -16.56 13.23
CA THR A 259 10.89 -17.76 14.03
C THR A 259 11.10 -17.38 15.48
N ARG A 260 11.86 -16.30 15.74
CA ARG A 260 12.03 -15.79 17.10
C ARG A 260 10.81 -15.06 17.64
N SER A 261 10.21 -14.16 16.86
CA SER A 261 9.14 -13.30 17.39
C SER A 261 7.81 -14.03 17.58
N TYR A 262 7.51 -15.05 16.77
CA TYR A 262 6.29 -15.86 16.88
C TYR A 262 6.56 -17.27 17.43
N GLY A 263 7.83 -17.66 17.63
CA GLY A 263 8.18 -18.99 18.14
C GLY A 263 7.98 -20.11 17.10
N LEU A 264 8.24 -19.82 15.83
CA LEU A 264 8.04 -20.75 14.70
C LEU A 264 9.30 -21.58 14.43
N ASP A 265 9.13 -22.72 13.76
CA ASP A 265 10.23 -23.62 13.41
C ASP A 265 11.02 -23.11 12.18
N ALA A 266 10.36 -22.46 11.22
CA ALA A 266 11.00 -21.92 10.02
C ALA A 266 10.34 -20.64 9.48
N GLN A 267 11.00 -19.97 8.53
CA GLN A 267 10.43 -18.88 7.76
C GLN A 267 11.03 -18.79 6.36
N PHE A 268 10.24 -18.33 5.40
CA PHE A 268 10.62 -18.26 3.99
C PHE A 268 10.35 -16.87 3.41
N PRO A 269 11.34 -16.17 2.82
CA PRO A 269 11.19 -14.85 2.20
C PRO A 269 10.45 -14.91 0.85
N LEU A 270 9.30 -15.58 0.82
CA LEU A 270 8.47 -15.72 -0.38
C LEU A 270 7.61 -14.47 -0.55
N SER A 271 7.95 -13.63 -1.53
CA SER A 271 7.27 -12.36 -1.80
C SER A 271 6.33 -12.42 -3.01
N ASP A 272 5.27 -11.63 -2.94
CA ASP A 272 4.34 -11.36 -4.03
C ASP A 272 4.57 -9.97 -4.64
N HIS A 273 5.66 -9.30 -4.26
CA HIS A 273 6.07 -8.00 -4.78
C HIS A 273 7.45 -8.08 -5.41
N ALA A 274 7.74 -7.14 -6.30
CA ALA A 274 9.09 -6.90 -6.77
C ALA A 274 9.98 -6.40 -5.63
N ASP A 275 11.22 -6.89 -5.61
CA ASP A 275 12.26 -6.41 -4.72
C ASP A 275 12.87 -5.10 -5.20
N PHE A 276 13.78 -4.52 -4.43
CA PHE A 276 14.36 -3.21 -4.77
C PHE A 276 15.01 -3.17 -6.15
N ASP A 277 15.84 -4.16 -6.48
CA ASP A 277 16.49 -4.22 -7.78
C ASP A 277 15.48 -4.51 -8.90
N GLY A 278 14.44 -5.30 -8.65
CA GLY A 278 13.31 -5.52 -9.55
C GLY A 278 12.55 -4.24 -9.87
N LEU A 279 12.27 -3.42 -8.86
CA LEU A 279 11.63 -2.10 -9.02
C LEU A 279 12.49 -1.18 -9.89
N LEU A 280 13.82 -1.10 -9.65
CA LEU A 280 14.71 -0.28 -10.47
C LEU A 280 14.78 -0.75 -11.93
N ARG A 281 14.91 -2.06 -12.16
CA ARG A 281 14.91 -2.64 -13.52
C ARG A 281 13.58 -2.34 -14.24
N PHE A 282 12.46 -2.41 -13.52
CA PHE A 282 11.15 -2.10 -14.08
C PHE A 282 11.05 -0.63 -14.51
N VAL A 283 11.51 0.31 -13.67
CA VAL A 283 11.55 1.74 -14.00
C VAL A 283 12.44 2.00 -15.23
N GLU A 284 13.64 1.40 -15.27
CA GLU A 284 14.56 1.55 -16.40
C GLU A 284 13.94 1.04 -17.72
N ALA A 285 13.27 -0.10 -17.69
CA ALA A 285 12.60 -0.70 -18.85
C ALA A 285 11.42 0.16 -19.36
N CYS A 286 10.66 0.78 -18.44
CA CYS A 286 9.55 1.67 -18.79
C CYS A 286 10.00 2.98 -19.46
N ARG A 287 11.24 3.43 -19.24
CA ARG A 287 11.81 4.69 -19.76
C ARG A 287 10.91 5.94 -19.53
N PRO A 288 10.36 6.15 -18.32
CA PRO A 288 9.52 7.30 -18.04
C PRO A 288 10.31 8.61 -18.06
N LYS A 289 9.61 9.72 -18.33
CA LYS A 289 10.15 11.08 -18.14
C LYS A 289 10.00 11.57 -16.70
N ARG A 290 9.05 10.98 -15.95
CA ARG A 290 8.79 11.28 -14.54
C ARG A 290 8.27 10.04 -13.81
N VAL A 291 8.70 9.85 -12.58
CA VAL A 291 8.23 8.78 -11.70
C VAL A 291 7.58 9.35 -10.45
N TYR A 292 6.47 8.74 -10.05
CA TYR A 292 5.81 8.91 -8.78
C TYR A 292 5.93 7.60 -8.01
N THR A 293 6.44 7.62 -6.80
CA THR A 293 6.54 6.42 -5.96
C THR A 293 5.48 6.44 -4.87
N VAL A 294 4.85 5.31 -4.58
CA VAL A 294 3.75 5.19 -3.62
C VAL A 294 3.95 4.04 -2.61
N PHE A 295 3.11 3.99 -1.57
CA PHE A 295 3.06 2.96 -0.51
C PHE A 295 4.20 3.02 0.52
N SER A 296 4.89 1.91 0.83
CA SER A 296 5.66 1.78 2.08
C SER A 296 6.94 2.62 2.14
N HIS A 297 7.78 2.56 1.10
CA HIS A 297 9.09 3.24 1.08
C HIS A 297 9.27 4.20 -0.10
N PRO A 298 8.30 5.11 -0.38
CA PRO A 298 8.30 5.91 -1.59
C PRO A 298 9.46 6.92 -1.61
N VAL A 299 9.80 7.50 -0.46
CA VAL A 299 10.90 8.46 -0.36
C VAL A 299 12.24 7.82 -0.72
N ASP A 300 12.50 6.61 -0.20
CA ASP A 300 13.74 5.87 -0.45
C ASP A 300 13.86 5.49 -1.93
N LEU A 301 12.79 4.96 -2.52
CA LEU A 301 12.79 4.55 -3.92
C LEU A 301 12.95 5.75 -4.86
N ALA A 302 12.21 6.84 -4.63
CA ALA A 302 12.31 8.05 -5.45
C ALA A 302 13.75 8.61 -5.45
N LYS A 303 14.37 8.68 -4.27
CA LYS A 303 15.76 9.11 -4.14
C LYS A 303 16.72 8.22 -4.93
N GLU A 304 16.52 6.90 -4.88
CA GLU A 304 17.40 5.96 -5.58
C GLU A 304 17.17 5.96 -7.09
N ILE A 305 15.94 6.16 -7.57
CA ILE A 305 15.63 6.34 -9.00
C ILE A 305 16.33 7.60 -9.53
N ASP A 306 16.18 8.75 -8.86
CA ASP A 306 16.84 10.00 -9.27
C ASP A 306 18.36 9.85 -9.27
N ARG A 307 18.91 9.24 -8.21
CA ARG A 307 20.35 9.03 -8.04
C ARG A 307 20.96 8.09 -9.07
N ARG A 308 20.34 6.92 -9.30
CA ARG A 308 20.91 5.83 -10.13
C ARG A 308 20.50 5.92 -11.58
N LEU A 309 19.22 6.20 -11.86
CA LEU A 309 18.66 6.21 -13.21
C LEU A 309 18.63 7.61 -13.83
N ARG A 310 18.86 8.67 -13.05
CA ARG A 310 18.79 10.08 -13.51
C ARG A 310 17.42 10.46 -14.08
N ILE A 311 16.37 9.84 -13.54
CA ILE A 311 14.98 10.11 -13.90
C ILE A 311 14.35 10.90 -12.73
N PRO A 312 13.72 12.06 -12.97
CA PRO A 312 13.03 12.80 -11.93
C PRO A 312 11.95 11.94 -11.26
N ALA A 313 12.10 11.72 -9.95
CA ALA A 313 11.19 10.90 -9.17
C ALA A 313 10.74 11.62 -7.89
N GLU A 314 9.46 11.54 -7.56
CA GLU A 314 8.89 12.15 -6.35
C GLU A 314 7.92 11.21 -5.60
N PRO A 315 7.95 11.19 -4.26
CA PRO A 315 7.01 10.38 -3.49
C PRO A 315 5.63 11.03 -3.43
N LEU A 316 4.56 10.29 -3.72
CA LEU A 316 3.21 10.72 -3.38
C LEU A 316 2.96 10.42 -1.90
N ARG A 317 2.63 11.45 -1.13
CA ARG A 317 2.40 11.33 0.31
C ARG A 317 0.92 11.44 0.65
N MET A 318 0.44 10.51 1.47
CA MET A 318 -0.72 10.71 2.33
C MET A 318 -0.38 11.82 3.35
N LYS A 319 -1.33 12.69 3.67
CA LYS A 319 -1.07 13.91 4.46
C LYS A 319 -0.62 13.55 5.90
N SER A 320 0.46 14.20 6.33
CA SER A 320 0.93 14.46 7.70
C SER A 320 0.72 13.38 8.78
N ILE A 321 1.76 12.59 9.07
CA ILE A 321 1.83 11.64 10.21
C ILE A 321 2.91 12.05 11.21
N GLY A 322 2.79 11.67 12.49
CA GLY A 322 3.82 11.94 13.50
C GLY A 322 3.27 12.12 14.91
N MET A 323 4.03 12.79 15.78
CA MET A 323 3.58 13.17 17.11
C MET A 323 3.91 14.62 17.44
N VAL A 324 2.96 15.31 18.03
CA VAL A 324 3.13 16.69 18.53
C VAL A 324 3.07 16.73 20.04
N ARG A 325 3.79 17.69 20.64
CA ARG A 325 3.72 18.05 22.07
C ARG A 325 3.74 19.56 22.22
N ASP A 326 3.43 20.06 23.40
CA ASP A 326 3.45 21.49 23.73
C ASP A 326 2.68 22.35 22.70
N PHE A 327 1.55 21.85 22.22
CA PHE A 327 0.79 22.47 21.13
C PHE A 327 -0.38 23.31 21.64
N GLU A 328 -0.64 24.42 20.96
CA GLU A 328 -1.74 25.33 21.24
C GLU A 328 -2.74 25.29 20.09
N VAL A 329 -3.97 24.90 20.39
CA VAL A 329 -5.10 24.96 19.46
C VAL A 329 -6.12 25.97 19.91
N GLY A 330 -6.85 26.56 18.97
CA GLY A 330 -7.98 27.42 19.31
C GLY A 330 -9.22 27.20 18.47
N TYR A 331 -10.35 27.51 19.09
CA TYR A 331 -11.68 27.58 18.48
C TYR A 331 -12.08 29.05 18.34
N PHE A 332 -12.50 29.48 17.15
CA PHE A 332 -12.96 30.84 16.94
C PHE A 332 -14.45 30.93 17.29
N ASP A 333 -14.79 31.76 18.27
CA ASP A 333 -16.18 31.91 18.76
C ASP A 333 -17.00 32.96 17.99
N GLY A 334 -16.45 33.52 16.91
CA GLY A 334 -17.04 34.63 16.15
C GLY A 334 -16.49 36.00 16.54
N ALA A 335 -15.81 36.12 17.68
CA ALA A 335 -15.16 37.35 18.11
C ALA A 335 -13.65 37.16 18.36
N ALA A 336 -13.26 36.06 19.00
CA ALA A 336 -11.87 35.78 19.35
C ALA A 336 -11.57 34.27 19.32
N TYR A 337 -10.29 33.93 19.25
CA TYR A 337 -9.84 32.56 19.43
C TYR A 337 -9.79 32.20 20.91
N ARG A 338 -10.55 31.18 21.30
CA ARG A 338 -10.44 30.51 22.60
C ARG A 338 -9.37 29.44 22.49
N LYS A 339 -8.23 29.71 23.12
CA LYS A 339 -7.01 28.90 23.02
C LYS A 339 -6.88 27.93 24.18
N ARG A 340 -6.35 26.74 23.90
CA ARG A 340 -5.97 25.73 24.89
C ARG A 340 -4.63 25.12 24.50
N THR A 341 -3.75 24.96 25.49
CA THR A 341 -2.44 24.31 25.32
C THR A 341 -2.47 22.88 25.86
N PHE A 342 -1.78 21.99 25.16
CA PHE A 342 -1.63 20.58 25.49
C PHE A 342 -0.13 20.26 25.54
N GLY A 343 0.36 19.94 26.75
CA GLY A 343 1.77 19.63 26.99
C GLY A 343 2.18 18.22 26.55
N PRO A 344 1.50 17.16 27.01
CA PRO A 344 1.89 15.78 26.71
C PRO A 344 1.90 15.46 25.20
N PRO A 345 2.70 14.46 24.76
CA PRO A 345 2.69 14.00 23.38
C PRO A 345 1.30 13.50 22.95
N HIS A 346 0.91 13.85 21.74
CA HIS A 346 -0.29 13.39 21.05
C HIS A 346 0.07 12.91 19.64
N GLU A 347 -0.59 11.86 19.18
CA GLU A 347 -0.48 11.36 17.82
C GLU A 347 -1.05 12.39 16.84
N LEU A 348 -0.29 12.77 15.82
CA LEU A 348 -0.74 13.65 14.75
C LEU A 348 -1.63 12.86 13.80
N LEU A 349 -2.94 13.07 13.94
CA LEU A 349 -3.95 12.38 13.13
C LEU A 349 -4.23 13.11 11.82
N ALA A 350 -4.15 14.45 11.84
CA ALA A 350 -4.30 15.28 10.66
C ALA A 350 -3.59 16.63 10.84
N LEU A 351 -3.01 17.15 9.75
CA LEU A 351 -2.50 18.52 9.68
C LEU A 351 -2.78 19.07 8.29
N HIS A 352 -3.56 20.15 8.24
CA HIS A 352 -3.98 20.80 7.00
C HIS A 352 -3.82 22.30 7.10
N GLY A 353 -3.55 22.97 5.99
CA GLY A 353 -3.57 24.41 5.96
C GLY A 353 -2.71 25.00 4.86
N SER A 354 -2.48 26.32 4.96
CA SER A 354 -1.69 27.07 3.99
C SER A 354 -0.54 27.82 4.65
N ILE A 355 0.52 28.00 3.87
CA ILE A 355 1.71 28.76 4.23
C ILE A 355 1.80 29.94 3.26
N SER A 356 1.82 31.15 3.80
CA SER A 356 1.90 32.42 3.06
C SER A 356 3.12 33.18 3.54
N ALA A 357 4.27 32.94 2.90
CA ALA A 357 5.52 33.58 3.29
C ALA A 357 5.43 35.11 3.14
N GLY A 358 5.63 35.83 4.25
CA GLY A 358 5.53 37.30 4.33
C GLY A 358 4.12 37.85 4.59
N ALA A 359 3.11 36.99 4.75
CA ALA A 359 1.80 37.39 5.25
C ALA A 359 1.75 37.35 6.79
N ASP A 360 0.78 38.05 7.37
CA ASP A 360 0.46 37.99 8.79
C ASP A 360 -0.98 37.47 8.96
N PRO A 361 -1.22 36.29 9.56
CA PRO A 361 -0.21 35.31 10.00
C PRO A 361 0.42 34.55 8.81
N PRO A 362 1.68 34.09 8.92
CA PRO A 362 2.38 33.38 7.85
C PRO A 362 1.91 31.92 7.67
N PHE A 363 1.22 31.37 8.66
CA PHE A 363 0.66 30.02 8.65
C PHE A 363 -0.81 30.09 9.04
N HIS A 364 -1.64 29.31 8.36
CA HIS A 364 -3.00 29.01 8.81
C HIS A 364 -3.14 27.50 8.76
N LEU A 365 -2.92 26.87 9.90
CA LEU A 365 -2.91 25.42 10.03
C LEU A 365 -4.02 24.96 10.97
N HIS A 366 -4.59 23.81 10.69
CA HIS A 366 -5.55 23.09 11.53
C HIS A 366 -4.98 21.71 11.82
N ILE A 367 -5.20 21.24 13.03
CA ILE A 367 -4.67 19.97 13.54
C ILE A 367 -5.77 19.12 14.15
N ALA A 368 -5.65 17.81 14.03
CA ALA A 368 -6.30 16.83 14.90
C ALA A 368 -5.21 15.96 15.53
N ALA A 369 -5.26 15.80 16.85
CA ALA A 369 -4.25 15.08 17.62
C ALA A 369 -4.90 14.13 18.63
N GLY A 370 -4.47 12.87 18.65
CA GLY A 370 -4.97 11.82 19.54
C GLY A 370 -4.19 11.75 20.84
N ASN A 371 -4.89 11.73 21.98
CA ASN A 371 -4.28 11.60 23.31
C ASN A 371 -4.13 10.13 23.74
N GLU A 372 -3.50 9.90 24.89
CA GLU A 372 -3.26 8.56 25.45
C GLU A 372 -4.54 7.77 25.78
N SER A 373 -5.67 8.46 25.96
CA SER A 373 -6.99 7.86 26.18
C SER A 373 -7.75 7.62 24.88
N HIS A 374 -7.09 7.72 23.72
CA HIS A 374 -7.68 7.65 22.38
C HIS A 374 -8.74 8.74 22.09
N GLY A 375 -8.79 9.80 22.89
CA GLY A 375 -9.61 10.98 22.64
C GLY A 375 -8.90 11.92 21.66
N VAL A 376 -9.68 12.60 20.80
CA VAL A 376 -9.15 13.53 19.80
C VAL A 376 -9.34 14.97 20.26
N VAL A 377 -8.27 15.75 20.17
CA VAL A 377 -8.28 17.21 20.35
C VAL A 377 -7.84 17.88 19.06
N GLY A 378 -8.50 18.97 18.67
CA GLY A 378 -8.20 19.63 17.40
C GLY A 378 -8.71 21.06 17.33
N GLY A 379 -8.27 21.79 16.30
CA GLY A 379 -8.63 23.18 16.08
C GLY A 379 -7.58 23.93 15.26
N HIS A 380 -7.67 25.26 15.25
CA HIS A 380 -6.68 26.12 14.61
C HIS A 380 -5.36 26.03 15.37
N LEU A 381 -4.29 25.62 14.71
CA LEU A 381 -2.98 25.40 15.29
C LEU A 381 -2.18 26.70 15.32
N PHE A 382 -1.83 27.16 16.52
CA PHE A 382 -0.99 28.35 16.73
C PHE A 382 0.49 28.01 16.84
N LYS A 383 0.81 26.90 17.52
CA LYS A 383 2.16 26.38 17.70
C LYS A 383 2.10 24.91 18.08
N ALA A 384 3.13 24.15 17.73
CA ALA A 384 3.37 22.79 18.19
C ALA A 384 4.87 22.51 18.15
N THR A 385 5.32 21.62 19.03
CA THR A 385 6.65 21.05 18.99
C THR A 385 6.55 19.62 18.47
N VAL A 386 7.42 19.23 17.54
CA VAL A 386 7.56 17.82 17.15
C VAL A 386 8.06 17.04 18.36
N SER A 387 7.34 15.99 18.77
CA SER A 387 7.75 15.16 19.90
C SER A 387 8.86 14.19 19.48
N THR A 388 8.57 13.33 18.51
CA THR A 388 9.48 12.28 18.02
C THR A 388 9.87 12.55 16.57
N LEU A 389 8.91 12.44 15.65
CA LEU A 389 9.06 12.68 14.22
C LEU A 389 7.71 13.16 13.69
N ASN A 390 7.74 14.15 12.79
CA ASN A 390 6.60 14.49 11.95
C ASN A 390 7.01 14.40 10.48
N GLU A 391 6.24 13.66 9.69
CA GLU A 391 6.37 13.61 8.24
C GLU A 391 5.35 14.56 7.62
N ILE A 392 5.75 15.81 7.39
CA ILE A 392 4.87 16.84 6.84
C ILE A 392 5.14 16.98 5.34
N CYS A 393 4.11 16.91 4.52
CA CYS A 393 4.17 17.22 3.10
C CYS A 393 3.81 18.69 2.88
N ILE A 394 4.67 19.45 2.19
CA ILE A 394 4.42 20.84 1.83
C ILE A 394 4.47 20.95 0.32
N ALA A 395 3.33 21.30 -0.30
CA ALA A 395 3.28 21.64 -1.71
C ALA A 395 3.62 23.13 -1.89
N ARG A 396 4.61 23.42 -2.73
CA ARG A 396 4.96 24.79 -3.14
C ARG A 396 4.48 25.04 -4.56
N PHE A 397 3.77 26.15 -4.76
CA PHE A 397 3.36 26.61 -6.08
C PHE A 397 4.38 27.62 -6.60
N GLU A 398 4.90 27.42 -7.82
CA GLU A 398 5.86 28.36 -8.44
C GLU A 398 5.17 29.52 -9.16
N THR A 399 3.96 29.30 -9.67
CA THR A 399 3.21 30.27 -10.47
C THR A 399 2.15 31.04 -9.68
N LEU A 400 1.97 30.69 -8.41
CA LEU A 400 0.94 31.27 -7.54
C LEU A 400 1.56 31.66 -6.19
N ARG A 401 1.31 32.89 -5.78
CA ARG A 401 1.63 33.39 -4.45
C ARG A 401 0.37 33.39 -3.59
N LEU A 402 0.48 32.81 -2.40
CA LEU A 402 -0.56 32.81 -1.38
C LEU A 402 -0.34 34.04 -0.48
N GLY A 403 -1.22 35.03 -0.56
CA GLY A 403 -1.25 36.22 0.30
C GLY A 403 -2.40 36.18 1.30
N ARG A 404 -2.46 37.18 2.20
CA ARG A 404 -3.63 37.38 3.07
C ARG A 404 -4.02 38.85 3.19
N GLU A 405 -5.29 39.13 2.95
CA GLU A 405 -5.86 40.48 3.00
C GLU A 405 -7.03 40.57 3.97
N LEU A 406 -7.17 41.71 4.65
CA LEU A 406 -8.28 41.95 5.57
C LEU A 406 -9.58 42.11 4.78
N SER A 407 -10.52 41.19 4.99
CA SER A 407 -11.85 41.26 4.39
C SER A 407 -12.74 42.20 5.20
N PRO A 408 -13.28 43.28 4.61
CA PRO A 408 -14.22 44.18 5.29
C PRO A 408 -15.52 43.49 5.72
N ARG A 409 -15.85 42.36 5.08
CA ARG A 409 -17.07 41.60 5.35
C ARG A 409 -16.94 40.68 6.56
N SER A 410 -15.81 39.98 6.69
CA SER A 410 -15.60 39.03 7.78
C SER A 410 -14.81 39.61 8.95
N GLY A 411 -14.12 40.74 8.75
CA GLY A 411 -13.17 41.28 9.72
C GLY A 411 -11.92 40.42 9.90
N LEU A 412 -11.73 39.38 9.07
CA LEU A 412 -10.62 38.45 9.14
C LEU A 412 -9.69 38.61 7.93
N ARG A 413 -8.43 38.18 8.11
CA ARG A 413 -7.46 38.11 7.01
C ARG A 413 -7.67 36.84 6.19
N GLU A 414 -8.36 36.98 5.07
CA GLU A 414 -8.70 35.90 4.15
C GLU A 414 -7.54 35.56 3.21
N LEU A 415 -7.54 34.34 2.68
CA LEU A 415 -6.51 33.89 1.73
C LEU A 415 -6.77 34.55 0.36
N VAL A 416 -5.74 35.16 -0.21
CA VAL A 416 -5.76 35.66 -1.59
C VAL A 416 -4.73 34.90 -2.43
N LEU A 417 -5.08 34.65 -3.70
CA LEU A 417 -4.21 33.98 -4.66
C LEU A 417 -3.78 34.99 -5.72
N GLU A 418 -2.49 35.25 -5.78
CA GLU A 418 -1.89 36.16 -6.76
C GLU A 418 -1.04 35.37 -7.75
N PRO A 419 -1.00 35.73 -9.05
CA PRO A 419 0.01 35.22 -9.96
C PRO A 419 1.42 35.56 -9.43
N ALA A 420 2.32 34.58 -9.38
CA ALA A 420 3.70 34.86 -9.05
C ALA A 420 4.38 35.59 -10.22
N ALA A 421 5.01 36.72 -9.96
CA ALA A 421 5.80 37.42 -10.98
C ALA A 421 6.91 36.49 -11.49
N ILE A 422 7.05 36.36 -12.82
CA ILE A 422 8.13 35.60 -13.45
C ILE A 422 9.44 36.34 -13.15
N ASP A 423 10.25 35.78 -12.25
CA ASP A 423 11.60 36.30 -11.99
C ASP A 423 12.48 36.00 -13.21
N THR A 424 12.68 37.00 -14.07
CA THR A 424 13.61 36.93 -15.21
C THR A 424 15.06 37.28 -14.82
N GLY A 425 15.38 37.36 -13.52
CA GLY A 425 16.72 37.66 -13.03
C GLY A 425 17.69 36.48 -13.08
N PRO A 426 19.00 36.71 -13.31
CA PRO A 426 19.99 35.64 -13.32
C PRO A 426 20.13 34.99 -11.93
N ARG A 427 19.92 33.67 -11.86
CA ARG A 427 20.08 32.85 -10.65
C ARG A 427 21.49 33.05 -10.08
N ARG A 428 21.60 33.72 -8.92
CA ARG A 428 22.87 33.81 -8.17
C ARG A 428 23.24 32.42 -7.62
N SER A 429 24.35 31.87 -8.08
CA SER A 429 24.99 30.68 -7.52
C SER A 429 25.39 30.94 -6.06
N ARG A 430 24.73 30.28 -5.10
CA ARG A 430 25.20 30.26 -3.71
C ARG A 430 26.41 29.33 -3.62
N GLY A 431 27.60 29.91 -3.60
CA GLY A 431 28.83 29.22 -3.22
C GLY A 431 28.73 28.71 -1.78
N ARG A 432 29.03 27.42 -1.58
CA ARG A 432 29.23 26.83 -0.26
C ARG A 432 30.52 27.38 0.34
N SER A 433 30.40 28.25 1.34
CA SER A 433 31.47 28.49 2.30
C SER A 433 31.52 27.30 3.26
N ARG A 434 32.68 26.64 3.34
CA ARG A 434 33.00 25.67 4.39
C ARG A 434 33.59 26.45 5.57
N THR A 435 32.93 26.37 6.72
CA THR A 435 33.54 26.39 8.06
C THR A 435 32.68 25.56 8.97
#